data_AF-A0A662BZ79-F1
#
_entry.id   AF-A0A662BZ79-F1
#
_cell.length_a   1.000
_cell.length_b   1.000
_cell.length_c   1.000
_cell.angle_alpha   90.00
_cell.angle_beta   90.00
_cell.angle_gamma   90.00
#
_symmetry.space_group_name_H-M   'P 1'
#
loop_
_entity.id
_entity.type
_entity.pdbx_description
1 polymer ?
#
loop_
_entity_poly.entity_id
_entity_poly.type
_entity_poly.pdbx_seq_one_letter_code
_entity_poly.pdbx_strand_id
1 'polypeptide(L)'
;MLKFIFLIFFVSLLVQSSFSQSNENPKFTQNFEPHSIIELKNWQVHNEALPVPKVFSKKTKKWPVEMMNYEHWWGPEKVKWFVQSVVIPDEFVGKDVILELAADAKIVVYMDGEQLAFPDKVNNQVVISKNAKKGEKHKIAIKMIRSSKRAHFSMSDLYAYPLGYGDFVNTLNKVSVLKPRGGWFVKEMKFKKLAPDEASKKDFDDSSWETTKINKNWKGEFIHAWSRGIIELPSEINGFPVKGQKIRLEASANDRGEIWINGNLKLKFDHNPGVLLIDDENITGKAFQISVKVINQQGSGELRYMKFTTEKEYRASQDYVELLKALRKTRYHYKRHPDPDVNELMEITQTIQSALAKDENALLKINNLKDKVNEINLQLKKNPSFI
;
A
#
# COMPACT_ATOMS: atom_id res chain seq x y z
N MET A 1 34.68 34.05 -48.40
CA MET A 1 35.02 33.70 -47.00
C MET A 1 33.93 32.91 -46.25
N LEU A 2 32.81 32.52 -46.90
CA LEU A 2 31.71 31.78 -46.25
C LEU A 2 31.63 30.28 -46.62
N LYS A 3 32.46 29.80 -47.56
CA LYS A 3 32.46 28.39 -48.02
C LYS A 3 33.51 27.49 -47.38
N PHE A 4 34.46 28.05 -46.63
CA PHE A 4 35.51 27.27 -45.95
C PHE A 4 35.18 26.89 -44.49
N ILE A 5 34.20 27.55 -43.88
CA ILE A 5 33.78 27.28 -42.49
C ILE A 5 32.88 26.03 -42.40
N PHE A 6 32.17 25.68 -43.47
CA PHE A 6 31.28 24.51 -43.49
C PHE A 6 32.03 23.16 -43.58
N LEU A 7 33.25 23.14 -44.14
CA LEU A 7 34.01 21.90 -44.30
C LEU A 7 34.69 21.47 -43.00
N ILE A 8 35.09 22.42 -42.14
CA ILE A 8 35.73 22.11 -40.85
C ILE A 8 34.70 21.57 -39.83
N PHE A 9 33.44 22.05 -39.87
CA PHE A 9 32.38 21.51 -39.01
C PHE A 9 31.90 20.12 -39.43
N PHE A 10 31.93 19.78 -40.72
CA PHE A 10 31.49 18.45 -41.18
C PHE A 10 32.53 17.36 -40.91
N VAL A 11 33.84 17.70 -40.90
CA VAL A 11 34.90 16.75 -40.54
C VAL A 11 34.98 16.54 -39.03
N SER A 12 34.67 17.55 -38.20
CA SER A 12 34.62 17.36 -36.73
C SER A 12 33.44 16.48 -36.26
N LEU A 13 32.33 16.48 -37.00
CA LEU A 13 31.17 15.61 -36.72
C LEU A 13 31.40 14.16 -37.15
N LEU A 14 32.21 13.92 -38.18
CA LEU A 14 32.55 12.55 -38.61
C LEU A 14 33.63 11.89 -37.75
N VAL A 15 34.54 12.66 -37.14
CA VAL A 15 35.54 12.11 -36.20
C VAL A 15 34.94 11.80 -34.83
N GLN A 16 33.87 12.48 -34.41
CA GLN A 16 33.13 12.12 -33.19
C GLN A 16 32.25 10.86 -33.34
N SER A 17 31.85 10.49 -34.57
CA SER A 17 31.11 9.25 -34.81
C SER A 17 31.98 8.00 -34.92
N SER A 18 33.31 8.14 -34.99
CA SER A 18 34.24 7.00 -35.12
C SER A 18 35.00 6.64 -33.85
N PHE A 19 34.82 7.41 -32.77
CA PHE A 19 35.10 6.94 -31.40
C PHE A 19 33.80 6.50 -30.74
N SER A 20 33.07 5.58 -31.39
CA SER A 20 32.33 4.61 -30.59
C SER A 20 33.40 3.85 -29.81
N GLN A 21 33.62 4.22 -28.54
CA GLN A 21 34.17 3.28 -27.59
C GLN A 21 33.44 1.98 -27.85
N SER A 22 34.18 0.95 -28.28
CA SER A 22 33.74 -0.40 -28.05
C SER A 22 33.46 -0.45 -26.55
N ASN A 23 32.20 -0.32 -26.18
CA ASN A 23 31.72 -0.66 -24.85
C ASN A 23 31.96 -2.17 -24.77
N GLU A 24 33.21 -2.55 -24.53
CA GLU A 24 33.61 -3.74 -23.80
C GLU A 24 33.16 -3.55 -22.34
N ASN A 25 31.90 -3.15 -22.13
CA ASN A 25 31.22 -3.65 -20.96
C ASN A 25 31.12 -5.14 -21.27
N PRO A 26 31.81 -6.03 -20.52
CA PRO A 26 31.62 -7.45 -20.70
C PRO A 26 30.11 -7.65 -20.69
N LYS A 27 29.56 -8.25 -21.77
CA LYS A 27 28.18 -8.69 -21.79
C LYS A 27 28.07 -9.72 -20.66
N PHE A 28 27.76 -9.22 -19.47
CA PHE A 28 27.61 -10.03 -18.29
C PHE A 28 26.28 -10.74 -18.47
N THR A 29 26.33 -11.92 -19.07
CA THR A 29 25.19 -12.83 -19.11
C THR A 29 25.06 -13.43 -17.73
N GLN A 30 24.25 -12.81 -16.87
CA GLN A 30 23.87 -13.40 -15.60
C GLN A 30 23.05 -14.66 -15.89
N ASN A 31 23.54 -15.81 -15.43
CA ASN A 31 22.75 -17.03 -15.39
C ASN A 31 21.68 -16.86 -14.30
N PHE A 32 20.48 -16.44 -14.69
CA PHE A 32 19.33 -16.34 -13.80
C PHE A 32 18.72 -17.74 -13.62
N GLU A 33 19.41 -18.62 -12.88
CA GLU A 33 18.69 -19.78 -12.35
C GLU A 33 17.73 -19.26 -11.27
N PRO A 34 16.40 -19.43 -11.42
CA PRO A 34 15.47 -18.99 -10.40
C PRO A 34 15.65 -19.83 -9.14
N HIS A 35 15.31 -19.26 -7.98
CA HIS A 35 15.16 -20.05 -6.76
C HIS A 35 14.24 -21.24 -7.00
N SER A 36 14.55 -22.39 -6.40
CA SER A 36 13.71 -23.58 -6.50
C SER A 36 12.30 -23.25 -6.04
N ILE A 37 11.30 -23.68 -6.83
CA ILE A 37 9.91 -23.28 -6.68
C ILE A 37 8.99 -24.50 -6.79
N ILE A 38 7.94 -24.53 -5.97
CA ILE A 38 6.80 -25.43 -6.14
C ILE A 38 5.52 -24.60 -6.20
N GLU A 39 4.77 -24.76 -7.28
CA GLU A 39 3.45 -24.14 -7.43
C GLU A 39 2.37 -24.97 -6.71
N LEU A 40 1.65 -24.34 -5.79
CA LEU A 40 0.57 -24.97 -5.03
C LEU A 40 -0.76 -24.79 -5.77
N LYS A 41 -1.09 -25.71 -6.68
CA LYS A 41 -2.29 -25.57 -7.54
C LYS A 41 -3.60 -26.04 -6.92
N ASN A 42 -3.56 -27.12 -6.15
CA ASN A 42 -4.75 -27.91 -5.79
C ASN A 42 -5.16 -27.69 -4.33
N TRP A 43 -6.11 -26.79 -4.11
CA TRP A 43 -6.53 -26.42 -2.76
C TRP A 43 -7.87 -27.07 -2.38
N GLN A 44 -7.98 -27.57 -1.15
CA GLN A 44 -9.25 -27.93 -0.54
C GLN A 44 -10.01 -26.66 -0.15
N VAL A 45 -11.25 -26.50 -0.60
CA VAL A 45 -11.97 -25.24 -0.54
C VAL A 45 -13.26 -25.28 0.27
N HIS A 46 -13.55 -24.20 1.00
CA HIS A 46 -14.83 -24.01 1.70
C HIS A 46 -15.32 -22.57 1.64
N ASN A 47 -16.58 -22.35 1.29
CA ASN A 47 -17.16 -21.01 1.05
C ASN A 47 -17.81 -20.37 2.30
N GLU A 48 -17.76 -21.03 3.45
CA GLU A 48 -18.29 -20.48 4.71
C GLU A 48 -17.22 -19.93 5.65
N ALA A 49 -17.59 -18.94 6.45
CA ALA A 49 -16.75 -18.41 7.51
C ALA A 49 -16.66 -19.38 8.71
N LEU A 50 -15.84 -20.43 8.58
CA LEU A 50 -15.59 -21.39 9.64
C LEU A 50 -14.60 -20.86 10.71
N PRO A 51 -14.74 -21.30 11.97
CA PRO A 51 -13.70 -21.13 12.99
C PRO A 51 -12.47 -21.98 12.66
N VAL A 52 -11.28 -21.45 12.97
CA VAL A 52 -9.98 -22.04 12.60
C VAL A 52 -9.86 -23.53 12.99
N PRO A 53 -10.25 -23.98 14.20
CA PRO A 53 -10.14 -25.41 14.54
C PRO A 53 -10.91 -26.35 13.59
N LYS A 54 -12.05 -25.89 13.01
CA LYS A 54 -12.79 -26.69 12.02
C LYS A 54 -12.05 -26.78 10.69
N VAL A 55 -11.40 -25.70 10.26
CA VAL A 55 -10.58 -25.62 9.03
C VAL A 55 -9.41 -26.59 9.09
N PHE A 56 -8.83 -26.79 10.27
CA PHE A 56 -7.70 -27.69 10.48
C PHE A 56 -8.10 -29.14 10.82
N SER A 57 -9.38 -29.45 10.93
CA SER A 57 -9.88 -30.80 11.24
C SER A 57 -9.56 -31.84 10.16
N LYS A 58 -9.79 -33.12 10.47
CA LYS A 58 -9.69 -34.21 9.48
C LYS A 58 -10.74 -34.12 8.37
N LYS A 59 -11.86 -33.42 8.62
CA LYS A 59 -12.97 -33.29 7.65
C LYS A 59 -12.60 -32.47 6.42
N THR A 60 -11.59 -31.60 6.53
CA THR A 60 -11.08 -30.78 5.41
C THR A 60 -10.67 -31.62 4.21
N LYS A 61 -10.16 -32.84 4.43
CA LYS A 61 -9.79 -33.76 3.34
C LYS A 61 -10.96 -34.13 2.40
N LYS A 62 -12.20 -33.88 2.83
CA LYS A 62 -13.42 -34.13 2.06
C LYS A 62 -13.95 -32.89 1.35
N TRP A 63 -13.30 -31.73 1.53
CA TRP A 63 -13.69 -30.51 0.83
C TRP A 63 -13.40 -30.64 -0.66
N PRO A 64 -14.19 -29.98 -1.53
CA PRO A 64 -13.92 -29.94 -2.95
C PRO A 64 -12.52 -29.37 -3.20
N VAL A 65 -11.84 -29.90 -4.21
CA VAL A 65 -10.56 -29.39 -4.67
C VAL A 65 -10.83 -28.40 -5.79
N GLU A 66 -10.27 -27.20 -5.69
CA GLU A 66 -10.27 -26.23 -6.77
C GLU A 66 -8.83 -25.95 -7.20
N MET A 67 -8.64 -25.77 -8.51
CA MET A 67 -7.39 -25.25 -9.05
C MET A 67 -7.36 -23.73 -8.93
N MET A 68 -6.20 -23.18 -8.56
CA MET A 68 -5.97 -21.73 -8.68
C MET A 68 -6.11 -21.26 -10.14
N ASN A 69 -6.35 -19.96 -10.34
CA ASN A 69 -6.46 -19.30 -11.64
C ASN A 69 -7.60 -19.76 -12.58
N TYR A 70 -8.47 -20.68 -12.17
CA TYR A 70 -9.49 -21.20 -13.08
C TYR A 70 -10.68 -20.23 -13.26
N GLU A 71 -11.19 -19.62 -12.19
CA GLU A 71 -12.31 -18.67 -12.27
C GLU A 71 -12.25 -17.57 -11.19
N HIS A 72 -12.79 -16.40 -11.54
CA HIS A 72 -13.14 -15.38 -10.56
C HIS A 72 -14.27 -15.89 -9.65
N TRP A 73 -14.13 -15.68 -8.35
CA TRP A 73 -15.17 -15.96 -7.38
C TRP A 73 -16.22 -14.83 -7.37
N TRP A 74 -17.42 -15.17 -7.86
CA TRP A 74 -18.56 -14.26 -8.04
C TRP A 74 -19.75 -14.52 -7.08
N GLY A 75 -19.59 -15.34 -6.04
CA GLY A 75 -20.70 -15.77 -5.17
C GLY A 75 -21.20 -14.70 -4.18
N PRO A 76 -22.28 -14.93 -3.41
CA PRO A 76 -22.72 -14.04 -2.34
C PRO A 76 -21.80 -14.09 -1.10
N GLU A 77 -20.99 -15.14 -0.97
CA GLU A 77 -20.15 -15.35 0.20
C GLU A 77 -19.06 -14.27 0.29
N LYS A 78 -18.69 -13.93 1.53
CA LYS A 78 -17.64 -12.93 1.79
C LYS A 78 -16.32 -13.57 2.17
N VAL A 79 -16.33 -14.86 2.53
CA VAL A 79 -15.15 -15.60 2.98
C VAL A 79 -15.01 -16.89 2.17
N LYS A 80 -13.79 -17.21 1.77
CA LYS A 80 -13.44 -18.47 1.15
C LYS A 80 -12.15 -18.99 1.77
N TRP A 81 -12.13 -20.26 2.15
CA TRP A 81 -10.96 -20.95 2.70
C TRP A 81 -10.31 -21.80 1.62
N PHE A 82 -8.99 -21.79 1.59
CA PHE A 82 -8.15 -22.68 0.78
C PHE A 82 -7.21 -23.40 1.75
N VAL A 83 -7.21 -24.73 1.75
CA VAL A 83 -6.39 -25.53 2.66
C VAL A 83 -5.57 -26.56 1.88
N GLN A 84 -4.31 -26.72 2.23
CA GLN A 84 -3.45 -27.75 1.65
C GLN A 84 -2.41 -28.22 2.66
N SER A 85 -2.10 -29.52 2.61
CA SER A 85 -0.93 -30.07 3.31
C SER A 85 0.25 -30.11 2.36
N VAL A 86 1.38 -29.56 2.78
CA VAL A 86 2.62 -29.52 2.02
C VAL A 86 3.69 -30.33 2.75
N VAL A 87 4.50 -31.05 2.00
CA VAL A 87 5.72 -31.70 2.47
C VAL A 87 6.86 -30.94 1.83
N ILE A 88 7.82 -30.47 2.64
CA ILE A 88 8.99 -29.76 2.15
C ILE A 88 9.85 -30.75 1.34
N PRO A 89 10.13 -30.44 0.07
CA PRO A 89 10.88 -31.33 -0.80
C PRO A 89 12.37 -31.35 -0.42
N ASP A 90 13.11 -32.36 -0.88
CA ASP A 90 14.52 -32.54 -0.52
C ASP A 90 15.39 -31.37 -1.02
N GLU A 91 15.06 -30.78 -2.17
CA GLU A 91 15.74 -29.60 -2.73
C GLU A 91 15.59 -28.32 -1.89
N PHE A 92 14.65 -28.27 -0.94
CA PHE A 92 14.44 -27.11 -0.06
C PHE A 92 15.18 -27.26 1.28
N VAL A 93 15.82 -28.40 1.52
CA VAL A 93 16.51 -28.66 2.80
C VAL A 93 17.65 -27.65 3.00
N GLY A 94 17.72 -27.07 4.20
CA GLY A 94 18.73 -26.06 4.54
C GLY A 94 18.42 -24.65 4.02
N LYS A 95 17.23 -24.42 3.46
CA LYS A 95 16.79 -23.12 2.92
C LYS A 95 15.65 -22.54 3.76
N ASP A 96 15.40 -21.24 3.59
CA ASP A 96 14.20 -20.61 4.13
C ASP A 96 13.06 -20.75 3.12
N VAL A 97 11.96 -21.37 3.53
CA VAL A 97 10.81 -21.65 2.66
C VAL A 97 9.77 -20.55 2.81
N ILE A 98 9.49 -19.86 1.71
CA ILE A 98 8.58 -18.72 1.67
C ILE A 98 7.40 -19.02 0.76
N LEU A 99 6.19 -18.82 1.29
CA LEU A 99 4.96 -18.82 0.51
C LEU A 99 4.73 -17.42 -0.06
N GLU A 100 4.70 -17.30 -1.38
CA GLU A 100 4.27 -16.09 -2.07
C GLU A 100 2.85 -16.20 -2.55
N LEU A 101 2.06 -15.16 -2.31
CA LEU A 101 0.63 -15.13 -2.64
C LEU A 101 0.30 -13.99 -3.59
N ALA A 102 -0.75 -14.15 -4.40
CA ALA A 102 -1.36 -13.02 -5.09
C ALA A 102 -2.87 -13.20 -5.13
N ALA A 103 -3.61 -12.25 -4.59
CA ALA A 103 -5.06 -12.19 -4.71
C ALA A 103 -5.56 -10.74 -4.73
N ASP A 104 -6.74 -10.52 -5.30
CA ASP A 104 -7.50 -9.26 -5.25
C ASP A 104 -8.50 -9.24 -4.07
N ALA A 105 -8.17 -9.93 -2.98
CA ALA A 105 -8.95 -9.98 -1.74
C ALA A 105 -8.05 -9.73 -0.53
N LYS A 106 -8.63 -9.48 0.63
CA LYS A 106 -7.88 -9.50 1.89
C LYS A 106 -7.54 -10.95 2.23
N ILE A 107 -6.28 -11.23 2.58
CA ILE A 107 -5.81 -12.57 2.92
C ILE A 107 -5.42 -12.65 4.40
N VAL A 108 -5.73 -13.78 5.04
CA VAL A 108 -5.13 -14.20 6.32
C VAL A 108 -4.55 -15.59 6.13
N VAL A 109 -3.28 -15.77 6.50
CA VAL A 109 -2.59 -17.06 6.38
C VAL A 109 -2.47 -17.70 7.75
N TYR A 110 -2.80 -18.99 7.81
CA TYR A 110 -2.66 -19.84 8.96
C TYR A 110 -1.77 -21.03 8.62
N MET A 111 -0.99 -21.48 9.58
CA MET A 111 -0.18 -22.69 9.48
C MET A 111 -0.36 -23.51 10.75
N ASP A 112 -0.67 -24.78 10.59
CA ASP A 112 -0.82 -25.74 11.69
C ASP A 112 -1.78 -25.27 12.81
N GLY A 113 -2.78 -24.46 12.44
CA GLY A 113 -3.81 -23.92 13.34
C GLY A 113 -3.53 -22.52 13.87
N GLU A 114 -2.32 -21.99 13.67
CA GLU A 114 -1.90 -20.67 14.14
C GLU A 114 -1.97 -19.63 13.04
N GLN A 115 -2.33 -18.40 13.39
CA GLN A 115 -2.35 -17.29 12.42
C GLN A 115 -0.93 -16.74 12.23
N LEU A 116 -0.42 -16.82 11.01
CA LEU A 116 0.94 -16.36 10.70
C LEU A 116 1.01 -14.91 10.24
N ALA A 117 0.13 -14.51 9.30
CA ALA A 117 0.30 -13.25 8.59
C ALA A 117 -1.01 -12.68 8.02
N PHE A 118 -0.95 -11.39 7.68
CA PHE A 118 -1.97 -10.66 6.91
C PHE A 118 -1.36 -10.09 5.63
N PRO A 119 -1.08 -10.93 4.61
CA PRO A 119 -0.44 -10.47 3.40
C PRO A 119 -1.30 -9.45 2.65
N ASP A 120 -0.65 -8.50 2.01
CA ASP A 120 -1.28 -7.54 1.10
C ASP A 120 -0.56 -7.53 -0.27
N LYS A 121 -0.96 -6.63 -1.16
CA LYS A 121 -0.37 -6.54 -2.51
C LYS A 121 1.12 -6.19 -2.51
N VAL A 122 1.64 -5.60 -1.43
CA VAL A 122 3.05 -5.18 -1.29
C VAL A 122 3.82 -6.25 -0.53
N ASN A 123 3.28 -6.73 0.59
CA ASN A 123 3.85 -7.71 1.49
C ASN A 123 3.12 -9.05 1.32
N ASN A 124 3.41 -9.73 0.22
CA ASN A 124 2.72 -10.95 -0.19
C ASN A 124 3.48 -12.24 0.13
N GLN A 125 4.56 -12.15 0.92
CA GLN A 125 5.44 -13.25 1.30
C GLN A 125 5.20 -13.65 2.76
N VAL A 126 5.11 -14.95 3.01
CA VAL A 126 4.92 -15.54 4.35
C VAL A 126 5.97 -16.61 4.58
N VAL A 127 6.66 -16.56 5.71
CA VAL A 127 7.64 -17.59 6.10
C VAL A 127 6.89 -18.85 6.51
N ILE A 128 7.18 -19.97 5.84
CA ILE A 128 6.60 -21.29 6.15
C ILE A 128 7.55 -22.09 7.01
N SER A 129 8.82 -22.18 6.61
CA SER A 129 9.85 -22.82 7.40
C SER A 129 11.16 -22.04 7.28
N LYS A 130 11.94 -22.03 8.36
CA LYS A 130 13.30 -21.50 8.37
C LYS A 130 14.26 -22.66 8.50
N ASN A 131 15.33 -22.65 7.70
CA ASN A 131 16.29 -23.75 7.65
C ASN A 131 15.57 -25.12 7.55
N ALA A 132 14.79 -25.27 6.48
CA ALA A 132 13.87 -26.37 6.26
C ALA A 132 14.52 -27.73 6.44
N LYS A 133 13.79 -28.66 7.05
CA LYS A 133 14.25 -30.02 7.33
C LYS A 133 13.63 -31.02 6.35
N LYS A 134 14.37 -32.08 6.07
CA LYS A 134 13.89 -33.18 5.23
C LYS A 134 12.59 -33.77 5.77
N GLY A 135 11.57 -33.84 4.91
CA GLY A 135 10.27 -34.43 5.24
C GLY A 135 9.42 -33.61 6.21
N GLU A 136 9.79 -32.35 6.49
CA GLU A 136 8.98 -31.40 7.25
C GLU A 136 7.61 -31.22 6.59
N LYS A 137 6.54 -31.13 7.39
CA LYS A 137 5.16 -31.08 6.89
C LYS A 137 4.41 -29.95 7.56
N HIS A 138 3.67 -29.21 6.77
CA HIS A 138 2.80 -28.16 7.25
C HIS A 138 1.41 -28.29 6.64
N LYS A 139 0.39 -27.96 7.42
CA LYS A 139 -0.95 -27.69 6.89
C LYS A 139 -1.12 -26.19 6.80
N ILE A 140 -1.31 -25.68 5.59
CA ILE A 140 -1.48 -24.25 5.32
C ILE A 140 -2.96 -24.00 5.05
N ALA A 141 -3.52 -22.97 5.66
CA ALA A 141 -4.86 -22.48 5.35
C ALA A 141 -4.83 -20.99 5.03
N ILE A 142 -5.49 -20.61 3.94
CA ILE A 142 -5.60 -19.24 3.45
C ILE A 142 -7.06 -18.84 3.53
N LYS A 143 -7.35 -17.84 4.36
CA LYS A 143 -8.66 -17.21 4.45
C LYS A 143 -8.69 -16.00 3.55
N MET A 144 -9.43 -16.08 2.46
CA MET A 144 -9.73 -14.94 1.61
C MET A 144 -11.01 -14.26 2.05
N ILE A 145 -10.97 -12.94 2.17
CA ILE A 145 -12.10 -12.09 2.53
C ILE A 145 -12.31 -11.08 1.41
N ARG A 146 -13.41 -11.25 0.66
CA ARG A 146 -13.71 -10.41 -0.49
C ARG A 146 -14.19 -9.03 -0.06
N SER A 147 -13.61 -7.99 -0.65
CA SER A 147 -13.99 -6.59 -0.43
C SER A 147 -14.75 -5.97 -1.61
N SER A 148 -14.84 -6.66 -2.75
CA SER A 148 -15.52 -6.20 -3.96
C SER A 148 -16.58 -7.19 -4.45
N LYS A 149 -17.21 -6.96 -5.61
CA LYS A 149 -18.14 -7.92 -6.22
C LYS A 149 -17.45 -9.19 -6.74
N ARG A 150 -16.12 -9.17 -6.90
CA ARG A 150 -15.33 -10.33 -7.31
C ARG A 150 -14.07 -10.50 -6.46
N ALA A 151 -13.56 -11.71 -6.44
CA ALA A 151 -12.22 -12.01 -5.97
C ALA A 151 -11.58 -13.10 -6.85
N HIS A 152 -10.27 -13.24 -6.78
CA HIS A 152 -9.41 -14.06 -7.61
C HIS A 152 -8.15 -14.39 -6.82
N PHE A 153 -7.83 -15.68 -6.77
CA PHE A 153 -6.61 -16.17 -6.15
C PHE A 153 -5.66 -16.63 -7.25
N SER A 154 -4.68 -15.79 -7.55
CA SER A 154 -3.87 -15.91 -8.77
C SER A 154 -2.52 -16.60 -8.60
N MET A 155 -2.00 -16.71 -7.38
CA MET A 155 -0.66 -17.26 -7.14
C MET A 155 -0.55 -17.80 -5.73
N SER A 156 0.05 -18.97 -5.59
CA SER A 156 0.51 -19.51 -4.32
C SER A 156 1.67 -20.45 -4.55
N ASP A 157 2.88 -19.94 -4.33
CA ASP A 157 4.11 -20.62 -4.70
C ASP A 157 4.99 -20.73 -3.45
N LEU A 158 5.59 -21.91 -3.25
CA LEU A 158 6.65 -22.08 -2.27
C LEU A 158 7.99 -21.89 -2.96
N TYR A 159 8.80 -20.97 -2.45
CA TYR A 159 10.17 -20.75 -2.90
C TYR A 159 11.15 -21.16 -1.80
N ALA A 160 12.26 -21.77 -2.19
CA ALA A 160 13.42 -21.99 -1.33
C ALA A 160 14.43 -20.86 -1.50
N TYR A 161 14.47 -19.95 -0.53
CA TYR A 161 15.42 -18.86 -0.48
C TYR A 161 16.62 -19.20 0.41
N PRO A 162 17.77 -18.51 0.23
CA PRO A 162 18.91 -18.63 1.13
C PRO A 162 18.55 -18.41 2.60
N LEU A 163 19.36 -18.99 3.50
CA LEU A 163 19.22 -18.78 4.94
C LEU A 163 19.25 -17.29 5.29
N GLY A 164 18.39 -16.88 6.22
CA GLY A 164 18.28 -15.49 6.67
C GLY A 164 17.24 -14.68 5.88
N TYR A 165 16.80 -15.16 4.71
CA TYR A 165 15.74 -14.49 3.94
C TYR A 165 14.39 -14.50 4.68
N GLY A 166 14.10 -15.55 5.45
CA GLY A 166 12.91 -15.58 6.31
C GLY A 166 12.93 -14.47 7.37
N ASP A 167 14.10 -14.16 7.94
CA ASP A 167 14.25 -13.04 8.87
C ASP A 167 14.06 -11.68 8.21
N PHE A 168 14.58 -11.54 7.00
CA PHE A 168 14.35 -10.36 6.17
C PHE A 168 12.85 -10.16 5.88
N VAL A 169 12.15 -11.19 5.40
CA VAL A 169 10.70 -11.13 5.12
C VAL A 169 9.88 -10.76 6.36
N ASN A 170 10.15 -11.41 7.50
CA ASN A 170 9.48 -11.08 8.76
C ASN A 170 9.74 -9.64 9.19
N THR A 171 10.95 -9.14 8.94
CA THR A 171 11.34 -7.76 9.25
C THR A 171 10.61 -6.77 8.33
N LEU A 172 10.51 -7.04 7.03
CA LEU A 172 9.74 -6.23 6.09
C LEU A 172 8.26 -6.15 6.47
N ASN A 173 7.67 -7.27 6.91
CA ASN A 173 6.28 -7.29 7.37
C ASN A 173 6.06 -6.38 8.58
N LYS A 174 7.06 -6.24 9.46
CA LYS A 174 7.01 -5.31 10.60
C LYS A 174 7.08 -3.85 10.19
N VAL A 175 7.63 -3.49 9.01
CA VAL A 175 7.64 -2.10 8.52
C VAL A 175 6.21 -1.57 8.31
N SER A 176 5.22 -2.44 8.12
CA SER A 176 3.80 -2.06 7.99
C SER A 176 3.27 -1.30 9.21
N VAL A 177 3.85 -1.50 10.41
CA VAL A 177 3.44 -0.77 11.63
C VAL A 177 3.73 0.73 11.55
N LEU A 178 4.66 1.14 10.67
CA LEU A 178 5.00 2.55 10.46
C LEU A 178 4.01 3.26 9.53
N LYS A 179 3.12 2.53 8.85
CA LYS A 179 2.19 3.11 7.87
C LYS A 179 1.37 4.23 8.53
N PRO A 180 1.45 5.48 8.03
CA PRO A 180 0.62 6.57 8.54
C PRO A 180 -0.87 6.26 8.39
N ARG A 181 -1.67 6.73 9.35
CA ARG A 181 -3.10 6.38 9.46
C ARG A 181 -3.99 7.19 8.51
N GLY A 182 -3.44 8.19 7.82
CA GLY A 182 -4.09 8.86 6.71
C GLY A 182 -5.00 10.02 7.14
N GLY A 183 -4.70 10.68 8.25
CA GLY A 183 -5.42 11.85 8.76
C GLY A 183 -6.55 11.54 9.75
N TRP A 184 -7.23 12.62 10.17
CA TRP A 184 -8.44 12.61 10.99
C TRP A 184 -9.67 12.84 10.11
N PHE A 185 -10.54 11.83 10.04
CA PHE A 185 -11.73 11.86 9.20
C PHE A 185 -12.90 12.50 9.94
N VAL A 186 -13.57 13.44 9.28
CA VAL A 186 -14.87 13.95 9.75
C VAL A 186 -15.92 12.88 9.50
N LYS A 187 -16.62 12.50 10.57
CA LYS A 187 -17.59 11.40 10.53
C LYS A 187 -18.97 11.87 10.12
N GLU A 188 -19.39 13.04 10.60
CA GLU A 188 -20.76 13.53 10.46
C GLU A 188 -20.78 15.04 10.30
N MET A 189 -21.76 15.53 9.53
CA MET A 189 -22.03 16.96 9.31
C MET A 189 -23.53 17.17 9.07
N LYS A 190 -24.02 18.40 9.31
CA LYS A 190 -25.37 18.79 8.89
C LYS A 190 -25.47 18.73 7.37
N PHE A 191 -26.57 18.24 6.85
CA PHE A 191 -26.76 18.01 5.42
C PHE A 191 -28.11 18.52 4.94
N LYS A 192 -28.11 19.21 3.79
CA LYS A 192 -29.35 19.57 3.09
C LYS A 192 -29.15 19.62 1.58
N LYS A 193 -30.01 18.89 0.87
CA LYS A 193 -30.10 18.91 -0.59
C LYS A 193 -30.79 20.20 -1.06
N LEU A 194 -30.31 20.78 -2.16
CA LEU A 194 -30.88 21.99 -2.76
C LEU A 194 -31.02 23.19 -1.80
N ALA A 195 -30.16 23.29 -0.77
CA ALA A 195 -30.10 24.50 0.04
C ALA A 195 -29.52 25.67 -0.77
N PRO A 196 -29.94 26.92 -0.53
CA PRO A 196 -29.52 28.05 -1.33
C PRO A 196 -28.05 28.43 -1.04
N ASP A 197 -27.44 29.26 -1.87
CA ASP A 197 -26.00 29.57 -1.76
C ASP A 197 -25.64 30.41 -0.52
N GLU A 198 -26.63 31.04 0.11
CA GLU A 198 -26.51 31.64 1.45
C GLU A 198 -26.10 30.62 2.51
N ALA A 199 -26.31 29.32 2.25
CA ALA A 199 -25.78 28.25 3.08
C ALA A 199 -24.25 28.14 3.04
N SER A 200 -23.54 29.01 2.33
CA SER A 200 -22.10 29.22 2.54
C SER A 200 -21.81 30.09 3.77
N LYS A 201 -22.65 31.09 4.07
CA LYS A 201 -22.38 32.15 5.06
C LYS A 201 -22.09 31.59 6.45
N LYS A 202 -21.22 32.27 7.22
CA LYS A 202 -20.84 31.83 8.57
C LYS A 202 -22.06 31.70 9.50
N ASP A 203 -22.93 32.70 9.48
CA ASP A 203 -24.07 32.83 10.41
C ASP A 203 -25.39 32.30 9.83
N PHE A 204 -25.32 31.48 8.77
CA PHE A 204 -26.51 30.84 8.20
C PHE A 204 -27.15 29.88 9.21
N ASP A 205 -28.46 30.04 9.45
CA ASP A 205 -29.21 29.15 10.32
C ASP A 205 -29.47 27.78 9.67
N ASP A 206 -28.69 26.79 10.11
CA ASP A 206 -28.83 25.39 9.75
C ASP A 206 -29.40 24.54 10.89
N SER A 207 -30.08 25.13 11.87
CA SER A 207 -30.71 24.41 12.99
C SER A 207 -31.70 23.34 12.55
N SER A 208 -32.41 23.56 11.44
CA SER A 208 -33.37 22.62 10.85
C SER A 208 -32.75 21.51 9.99
N TRP A 209 -31.43 21.50 9.80
CA TRP A 209 -30.76 20.51 8.96
C TRP A 209 -30.50 19.21 9.71
N GLU A 210 -30.63 18.08 9.01
CA GLU A 210 -30.33 16.76 9.55
C GLU A 210 -28.81 16.57 9.67
N THR A 211 -28.33 16.10 10.82
CA THR A 211 -26.95 15.61 10.95
C THR A 211 -26.84 14.21 10.35
N THR A 212 -25.89 14.03 9.43
CA THR A 212 -25.74 12.77 8.68
C THR A 212 -24.28 12.36 8.61
N LYS A 213 -24.04 11.07 8.38
CA LYS A 213 -22.70 10.58 8.10
C LYS A 213 -22.17 11.17 6.79
N ILE A 214 -20.91 11.58 6.83
CA ILE A 214 -20.12 11.78 5.61
C ILE A 214 -20.15 10.46 4.85
N ASN A 215 -20.33 10.51 3.53
CA ASN A 215 -20.71 9.43 2.60
C ASN A 215 -22.22 9.20 2.37
N LYS A 216 -23.11 10.05 2.91
CA LYS A 216 -24.54 10.00 2.55
C LYS A 216 -24.70 10.20 1.05
N ASN A 217 -25.21 9.19 0.36
CA ASN A 217 -25.54 9.24 -1.06
C ASN A 217 -26.93 9.85 -1.28
N TRP A 218 -27.12 10.64 -2.34
CA TRP A 218 -28.43 11.14 -2.76
C TRP A 218 -28.62 11.04 -4.27
N LYS A 219 -29.85 10.77 -4.72
CA LYS A 219 -30.21 10.70 -6.14
C LYS A 219 -30.50 12.07 -6.73
N GLY A 220 -30.12 12.24 -7.99
CA GLY A 220 -30.53 13.35 -8.86
C GLY A 220 -29.34 13.93 -9.65
N GLU A 221 -29.62 14.36 -10.86
CA GLU A 221 -28.63 14.89 -11.81
C GLU A 221 -28.69 16.41 -11.84
N PHE A 222 -27.56 17.06 -12.07
CA PHE A 222 -27.42 18.52 -12.10
C PHE A 222 -27.97 19.24 -10.85
N ILE A 223 -27.92 18.57 -9.69
CA ILE A 223 -28.34 19.12 -8.41
C ILE A 223 -27.19 19.17 -7.41
N HIS A 224 -27.31 20.01 -6.40
CA HIS A 224 -26.33 20.11 -5.33
C HIS A 224 -26.89 19.76 -3.95
N ALA A 225 -25.96 19.46 -3.05
CA ALA A 225 -26.21 19.37 -1.63
C ALA A 225 -25.09 20.05 -0.84
N TRP A 226 -25.44 20.52 0.35
CA TRP A 226 -24.51 21.16 1.27
C TRP A 226 -24.28 20.27 2.48
N SER A 227 -23.02 20.15 2.88
CA SER A 227 -22.60 19.65 4.18
C SER A 227 -22.01 20.79 5.00
N ARG A 228 -22.53 21.06 6.20
CA ARG A 228 -22.08 22.15 7.09
C ARG A 228 -21.78 21.65 8.50
N GLY A 229 -20.82 22.30 9.15
CA GLY A 229 -20.51 22.01 10.55
C GLY A 229 -19.49 22.98 11.12
N ILE A 230 -19.33 22.89 12.44
CA ILE A 230 -18.24 23.51 13.18
C ILE A 230 -17.22 22.41 13.45
N ILE A 231 -15.96 22.63 13.06
CA ILE A 231 -14.86 21.69 13.26
C ILE A 231 -13.91 22.27 14.28
N GLU A 232 -13.55 21.47 15.27
CA GLU A 232 -12.43 21.69 16.17
C GLU A 232 -11.44 20.55 15.94
N LEU A 233 -10.23 20.90 15.47
CA LEU A 233 -9.19 19.90 15.25
C LEU A 233 -8.65 19.40 16.60
N PRO A 234 -8.37 18.09 16.73
CA PRO A 234 -7.72 17.59 17.94
C PRO A 234 -6.34 18.22 18.12
N SER A 235 -5.79 18.19 19.34
CA SER A 235 -4.42 18.67 19.62
C SER A 235 -3.36 17.95 18.78
N GLU A 236 -3.63 16.68 18.44
CA GLU A 236 -2.82 15.85 17.57
C GLU A 236 -3.68 15.07 16.58
N ILE A 237 -3.16 14.88 15.37
CA ILE A 237 -3.70 13.95 14.38
C ILE A 237 -2.68 12.83 14.21
N ASN A 238 -3.06 11.60 14.59
CA ASN A 238 -2.23 10.40 14.44
C ASN A 238 -0.84 10.52 15.09
N GLY A 239 -0.73 11.20 16.24
CA GLY A 239 0.52 11.44 16.96
C GLY A 239 1.35 12.60 16.43
N PHE A 240 0.81 13.37 15.47
CA PHE A 240 1.43 14.59 14.97
C PHE A 240 0.72 15.83 15.54
N PRO A 241 1.43 16.79 16.14
CA PRO A 241 0.82 17.99 16.71
C PRO A 241 0.14 18.82 15.63
N VAL A 242 -1.05 19.36 15.92
CA VAL A 242 -1.78 20.27 15.02
C VAL A 242 -1.29 21.71 15.16
N LYS A 243 -0.99 22.14 16.40
CA LYS A 243 -0.57 23.51 16.68
C LYS A 243 0.75 23.83 15.96
N GLY A 244 0.78 24.98 15.26
CA GLY A 244 1.94 25.44 14.50
C GLY A 244 2.29 24.57 13.28
N GLN A 245 1.36 23.71 12.83
CA GLN A 245 1.48 22.97 11.57
C GLN A 245 0.50 23.54 10.54
N LYS A 246 0.92 23.51 9.28
CA LYS A 246 -0.04 23.63 8.17
C LYS A 246 -0.91 22.37 8.14
N ILE A 247 -2.20 22.55 7.92
CA ILE A 247 -3.17 21.45 7.87
C ILE A 247 -3.70 21.30 6.45
N ARG A 248 -3.63 20.09 5.92
CA ARG A 248 -4.25 19.72 4.65
C ARG A 248 -5.66 19.23 4.91
N LEU A 249 -6.63 19.95 4.39
CA LEU A 249 -8.01 19.51 4.28
C LEU A 249 -8.21 18.86 2.91
N GLU A 250 -8.57 17.58 2.90
CA GLU A 250 -8.90 16.86 1.68
C GLU A 250 -10.40 16.50 1.70
N ALA A 251 -11.12 16.88 0.66
CA ALA A 251 -12.53 16.52 0.47
C ALA A 251 -12.71 15.83 -0.89
N SER A 252 -13.41 14.69 -0.91
CA SER A 252 -13.71 13.96 -2.14
C SER A 252 -15.22 13.93 -2.37
N ALA A 253 -15.63 14.38 -3.55
CA ALA A 253 -17.00 14.34 -4.02
C ALA A 253 -17.13 13.35 -5.20
N ASN A 254 -18.36 12.99 -5.56
CA ASN A 254 -18.57 12.14 -6.73
C ASN A 254 -18.14 12.84 -8.03
N ASP A 255 -18.67 14.04 -8.28
CA ASP A 255 -18.38 14.84 -9.47
C ASP A 255 -17.65 16.14 -9.07
N ARG A 256 -18.36 17.16 -8.61
CA ARG A 256 -17.78 18.47 -8.28
C ARG A 256 -17.96 18.84 -6.82
N GLY A 257 -17.04 19.64 -6.29
CA GLY A 257 -17.15 20.17 -4.94
C GLY A 257 -16.57 21.57 -4.77
N GLU A 258 -17.09 22.27 -3.77
CA GLU A 258 -16.57 23.55 -3.31
C GLU A 258 -16.36 23.52 -1.80
N ILE A 259 -15.19 23.95 -1.34
CA ILE A 259 -14.85 24.04 0.08
C ILE A 259 -14.93 25.50 0.52
N TRP A 260 -15.69 25.75 1.57
CA TRP A 260 -15.88 27.06 2.18
C TRP A 260 -15.45 27.03 3.65
N ILE A 261 -14.71 28.04 4.09
CA ILE A 261 -14.29 28.21 5.49
C ILE A 261 -14.75 29.58 5.97
N ASN A 262 -15.51 29.60 7.07
CA ASN A 262 -16.07 30.81 7.69
C ASN A 262 -16.78 31.71 6.65
N GLY A 263 -17.61 31.13 5.79
CA GLY A 263 -18.31 31.88 4.75
C GLY A 263 -17.54 32.20 3.49
N ASN A 264 -16.23 31.93 3.43
CA ASN A 264 -15.41 32.29 2.27
C ASN A 264 -15.07 31.05 1.43
N LEU A 265 -15.27 31.13 0.12
CA LEU A 265 -14.85 30.09 -0.81
C LEU A 265 -13.33 29.97 -0.79
N LYS A 266 -12.83 28.75 -0.58
CA LYS A 266 -11.39 28.46 -0.54
C LYS A 266 -10.92 27.62 -1.72
N LEU A 267 -11.75 26.68 -2.18
CA LEU A 267 -11.37 25.78 -3.26
C LEU A 267 -12.59 25.30 -4.04
N LYS A 268 -12.46 25.20 -5.36
CA LYS A 268 -13.35 24.40 -6.22
C LYS A 268 -12.57 23.22 -6.79
N PHE A 269 -13.19 22.06 -6.90
CA PHE A 269 -12.55 20.85 -7.44
C PHE A 269 -13.53 20.01 -8.26
N ASP A 270 -13.00 19.21 -9.18
CA ASP A 270 -13.77 18.41 -10.14
C ASP A 270 -13.11 17.02 -10.31
N HIS A 271 -13.91 15.95 -10.21
CA HIS A 271 -13.61 14.51 -10.27
C HIS A 271 -12.55 13.97 -9.28
N ASN A 272 -11.52 14.75 -8.97
CA ASN A 272 -10.46 14.41 -8.03
C ASN A 272 -10.72 15.05 -6.66
N PRO A 273 -10.20 14.45 -5.56
CA PRO A 273 -10.26 15.08 -4.25
C PRO A 273 -9.65 16.50 -4.26
N GLY A 274 -10.38 17.46 -3.73
CA GLY A 274 -9.88 18.81 -3.50
C GLY A 274 -8.99 18.84 -2.26
N VAL A 275 -7.77 19.39 -2.40
CA VAL A 275 -6.82 19.55 -1.30
C VAL A 275 -6.60 21.03 -1.02
N LEU A 276 -7.06 21.50 0.14
CA LEU A 276 -6.83 22.85 0.64
C LEU A 276 -5.74 22.82 1.71
N LEU A 277 -4.70 23.64 1.55
CA LEU A 277 -3.72 23.88 2.60
C LEU A 277 -4.19 25.04 3.48
N ILE A 278 -4.46 24.76 4.74
CA ILE A 278 -4.82 25.71 5.78
C ILE A 278 -3.53 26.09 6.52
N ASP A 279 -3.15 27.36 6.39
CA ASP A 279 -1.96 27.96 7.01
C ASP A 279 -2.42 29.20 7.79
N ASP A 280 -3.28 28.97 8.77
CA ASP A 280 -3.89 30.02 9.61
C ASP A 280 -3.91 29.55 11.07
N GLU A 281 -3.10 30.19 11.89
CA GLU A 281 -2.98 29.88 13.32
C GLU A 281 -4.30 30.08 14.07
N ASN A 282 -5.22 30.90 13.55
CA ASN A 282 -6.55 31.09 14.13
C ASN A 282 -7.48 29.91 13.86
N ILE A 283 -7.14 29.03 12.91
CA ILE A 283 -7.87 27.81 12.59
C ILE A 283 -7.23 26.61 13.30
N THR A 284 -5.90 26.56 13.36
CA THR A 284 -5.15 25.46 14.00
C THR A 284 -5.13 25.60 15.53
N GLY A 285 -6.29 25.40 16.17
CA GLY A 285 -6.43 25.45 17.63
C GLY A 285 -7.73 26.07 18.14
N LYS A 286 -8.66 26.41 17.23
CA LYS A 286 -9.99 26.90 17.57
C LYS A 286 -11.03 26.22 16.70
N ALA A 287 -12.27 26.24 17.17
CA ALA A 287 -13.41 25.81 16.38
C ALA A 287 -13.65 26.79 15.20
N PHE A 288 -13.91 26.27 14.00
CA PHE A 288 -14.21 27.07 12.81
C PHE A 288 -15.34 26.46 11.99
N GLN A 289 -16.03 27.30 11.23
CA GLN A 289 -17.13 26.88 10.39
C GLN A 289 -16.60 26.38 9.04
N ILE A 290 -17.06 25.21 8.61
CA ILE A 290 -16.77 24.64 7.30
C ILE A 290 -18.06 24.27 6.56
N SER A 291 -18.06 24.50 5.25
CA SER A 291 -19.09 23.98 4.35
C SER A 291 -18.47 23.32 3.14
N VAL A 292 -19.08 22.24 2.68
CA VAL A 292 -18.77 21.62 1.39
C VAL A 292 -20.04 21.57 0.56
N LYS A 293 -20.03 22.24 -0.60
CA LYS A 293 -21.10 22.12 -1.60
C LYS A 293 -20.69 21.03 -2.57
N VAL A 294 -21.46 19.96 -2.68
CA VAL A 294 -21.26 18.93 -3.72
C VAL A 294 -22.26 19.17 -4.84
N ILE A 295 -21.77 19.24 -6.07
CA ILE A 295 -22.58 19.44 -7.27
C ILE A 295 -22.50 18.14 -8.08
N ASN A 296 -23.63 17.44 -8.15
CA ASN A 296 -23.73 16.22 -8.92
C ASN A 296 -24.09 16.54 -10.37
N GLN A 297 -23.33 16.01 -11.31
CA GLN A 297 -23.58 16.11 -12.75
C GLN A 297 -24.36 14.90 -13.23
N GLN A 298 -24.03 13.67 -12.78
CA GLN A 298 -24.68 12.45 -13.25
C GLN A 298 -25.02 11.47 -12.11
N GLY A 299 -26.14 10.75 -12.22
CA GLY A 299 -26.50 9.67 -11.30
C GLY A 299 -26.79 10.14 -9.86
N SER A 300 -25.86 9.87 -8.94
CA SER A 300 -26.00 10.18 -7.52
C SER A 300 -24.84 11.02 -6.98
N GLY A 301 -25.17 11.99 -6.13
CA GLY A 301 -24.17 12.81 -5.46
C GLY A 301 -23.74 12.19 -4.13
N GLU A 302 -22.50 12.46 -3.75
CA GLU A 302 -21.93 12.04 -2.47
C GLU A 302 -20.75 12.93 -2.08
N LEU A 303 -20.67 13.35 -0.81
CA LEU A 303 -19.40 13.75 -0.19
C LEU A 303 -18.77 12.49 0.40
N ARG A 304 -17.90 11.84 -0.39
CA ARG A 304 -17.34 10.50 -0.08
C ARG A 304 -16.53 10.50 1.21
N TYR A 305 -15.70 11.51 1.39
CA TYR A 305 -14.98 11.74 2.64
C TYR A 305 -14.51 13.18 2.78
N MET A 306 -14.23 13.57 4.01
CA MET A 306 -13.50 14.76 4.37
C MET A 306 -12.51 14.43 5.48
N LYS A 307 -11.25 14.80 5.33
CA LYS A 307 -10.20 14.51 6.31
C LYS A 307 -9.22 15.66 6.46
N PHE A 308 -8.62 15.74 7.64
CA PHE A 308 -7.55 16.67 7.95
C PHE A 308 -6.25 15.90 8.19
N THR A 309 -5.15 16.37 7.63
CA THR A 309 -3.82 15.76 7.78
C THR A 309 -2.82 16.86 8.10
N THR A 310 -1.97 16.65 9.10
CA THR A 310 -0.87 17.60 9.36
C THR A 310 0.17 17.51 8.23
N GLU A 311 0.88 18.60 7.95
CA GLU A 311 1.95 18.58 6.96
C GLU A 311 3.03 17.53 7.28
N LYS A 312 3.33 17.32 8.58
CA LYS A 312 4.25 16.26 9.02
C LYS A 312 3.73 14.85 8.72
N GLU A 313 2.46 14.54 8.97
CA GLU A 313 1.88 13.23 8.63
C GLU A 313 1.85 13.02 7.11
N TYR A 314 1.53 14.07 6.35
CA TYR A 314 1.55 14.02 4.90
C TYR A 314 2.95 13.67 4.37
N ARG A 315 4.00 14.34 4.87
CA ARG A 315 5.39 14.02 4.53
C ARG A 315 5.75 12.59 4.93
N ALA A 316 5.41 12.17 6.15
CA ALA A 316 5.61 10.79 6.60
C ALA A 316 4.97 9.78 5.62
N SER A 317 3.80 10.11 5.08
CA SER A 317 3.10 9.26 4.11
C SER A 317 3.84 9.17 2.78
N GLN A 318 4.40 10.27 2.28
CA GLN A 318 5.23 10.26 1.08
C GLN A 318 6.54 9.49 1.30
N ASP A 319 7.22 9.77 2.41
CA ASP A 319 8.48 9.10 2.77
C ASP A 319 8.27 7.59 2.98
N TYR A 320 7.13 7.20 3.53
CA TYR A 320 6.75 5.79 3.68
C TYR A 320 6.56 5.10 2.32
N VAL A 321 5.95 5.76 1.34
CA VAL A 321 5.80 5.23 -0.02
C VAL A 321 7.17 5.04 -0.69
N GLU A 322 8.07 6.02 -0.56
CA GLU A 322 9.43 5.90 -1.09
C GLU A 322 10.24 4.81 -0.38
N LEU A 323 10.12 4.69 0.94
CA LEU A 323 10.69 3.58 1.70
C LEU A 323 10.19 2.22 1.17
N LEU A 324 8.89 2.06 0.95
CA LEU A 324 8.34 0.81 0.41
C LEU A 324 8.87 0.50 -0.99
N LYS A 325 9.05 1.52 -1.85
CA LYS A 325 9.69 1.35 -3.16
C LYS A 325 11.14 0.89 -3.02
N ALA A 326 11.90 1.51 -2.11
CA ALA A 326 13.29 1.17 -1.86
C ALA A 326 13.44 -0.27 -1.33
N LEU A 327 12.65 -0.66 -0.33
CA LEU A 327 12.62 -2.03 0.21
C LEU A 327 12.20 -3.05 -0.84
N ARG A 328 11.26 -2.69 -1.73
CA ARG A 328 10.83 -3.57 -2.83
C ARG A 328 11.97 -3.85 -3.81
N LYS A 329 12.84 -2.87 -4.09
CA LYS A 329 14.04 -3.08 -4.92
C LYS A 329 15.01 -4.05 -4.25
N THR A 330 15.33 -3.82 -2.98
CA THR A 330 16.15 -4.73 -2.17
C THR A 330 15.60 -6.16 -2.21
N ARG A 331 14.29 -6.31 -1.97
CA ARG A 331 13.63 -7.61 -2.03
C ARG A 331 13.73 -8.26 -3.42
N TYR A 332 13.56 -7.50 -4.50
CA TYR A 332 13.66 -8.05 -5.85
C TYR A 332 15.05 -8.51 -6.22
N HIS A 333 16.09 -7.87 -5.69
CA HIS A 333 17.47 -8.31 -5.86
C HIS A 333 17.65 -9.73 -5.31
N TYR A 334 17.35 -9.94 -4.01
CA TYR A 334 17.44 -11.27 -3.39
C TYR A 334 16.49 -12.28 -4.04
N LYS A 335 15.32 -11.85 -4.54
CA LYS A 335 14.40 -12.72 -5.27
C LYS A 335 14.94 -13.21 -6.61
N ARG A 336 15.79 -12.43 -7.29
CA ARG A 336 16.32 -12.76 -8.62
C ARG A 336 17.73 -13.34 -8.58
N HIS A 337 18.37 -13.31 -7.42
CA HIS A 337 19.72 -13.76 -7.23
C HIS A 337 19.71 -15.12 -6.49
N PRO A 338 20.00 -16.25 -7.15
CA PRO A 338 19.93 -17.59 -6.53
C PRO A 338 20.93 -17.78 -5.38
N ASP A 339 22.07 -17.09 -5.44
CA ASP A 339 23.13 -17.17 -4.41
C ASP A 339 23.60 -15.77 -3.96
N PRO A 340 22.75 -15.00 -3.28
CA PRO A 340 23.09 -13.66 -2.81
C PRO A 340 23.96 -13.73 -1.55
N ASP A 341 24.69 -12.65 -1.26
CA ASP A 341 25.49 -12.56 -0.04
C ASP A 341 24.59 -12.56 1.21
N VAL A 342 24.70 -13.64 2.00
CA VAL A 342 23.91 -13.84 3.22
C VAL A 342 24.33 -12.86 4.32
N ASN A 343 25.60 -12.45 4.39
CA ASN A 343 26.05 -11.48 5.39
C ASN A 343 25.45 -10.11 5.10
N GLU A 344 25.41 -9.72 3.82
CA GLU A 344 24.75 -8.48 3.38
C GLU A 344 23.24 -8.51 3.74
N LEU A 345 22.55 -9.62 3.46
CA LEU A 345 21.14 -9.79 3.82
C LEU A 345 20.91 -9.69 5.35
N MET A 346 21.80 -10.27 6.14
CA MET A 346 21.76 -10.18 7.60
C MET A 346 21.99 -8.74 8.09
N GLU A 347 22.96 -8.02 7.54
CA GLU A 347 23.24 -6.63 7.88
C GLU A 347 22.05 -5.71 7.57
N ILE A 348 21.45 -5.87 6.40
CA ILE A 348 20.23 -5.14 6.01
C ILE A 348 19.10 -5.43 7.00
N THR A 349 18.90 -6.71 7.33
CA THR A 349 17.86 -7.14 8.26
C THR A 349 18.05 -6.53 9.64
N GLN A 350 19.28 -6.57 10.18
CA GLN A 350 19.62 -5.96 11.46
C GLN A 350 19.44 -4.44 11.43
N THR A 351 19.85 -3.79 10.34
CA THR A 351 19.70 -2.34 10.15
C THR A 351 18.23 -1.90 10.24
N ILE A 352 17.33 -2.65 9.59
CA ILE A 352 15.89 -2.38 9.65
C ILE A 352 15.36 -2.65 11.06
N GLN A 353 15.73 -3.78 11.69
CA GLN A 353 15.30 -4.13 13.04
C GLN A 353 15.72 -3.08 14.07
N SER A 354 16.98 -2.64 14.05
CA SER A 354 17.50 -1.60 14.94
C SER A 354 16.76 -0.28 14.75
N ALA A 355 16.42 0.10 13.51
CA ALA A 355 15.64 1.31 13.26
C ALA A 355 14.20 1.20 13.80
N LEU A 356 13.56 0.04 13.66
CA LEU A 356 12.21 -0.19 14.19
C LEU A 356 12.16 -0.19 15.73
N ALA A 357 13.22 -0.68 16.38
CA ALA A 357 13.32 -0.81 17.83
C ALA A 357 13.55 0.51 18.58
N LYS A 358 14.00 1.58 17.90
CA LYS A 358 14.23 2.88 18.55
C LYS A 358 12.93 3.44 19.16
N ASP A 359 13.02 4.16 20.27
CA ASP A 359 11.89 4.92 20.81
C ASP A 359 11.83 6.32 20.17
N GLU A 360 11.31 6.36 18.95
CA GLU A 360 11.21 7.56 18.11
C GLU A 360 9.79 7.68 17.54
N ASN A 361 9.35 8.90 17.20
CA ASN A 361 8.08 9.09 16.50
C ASN A 361 8.12 8.45 15.09
N ALA A 362 6.94 8.13 14.55
CA ALA A 362 6.82 7.39 13.30
C ALA A 362 7.52 8.07 12.10
N LEU A 363 7.46 9.40 11.98
CA LEU A 363 8.11 10.14 10.90
C LEU A 363 9.63 9.99 10.96
N LEU A 364 10.22 10.14 12.15
CA LEU A 364 11.67 9.99 12.31
C LEU A 364 12.12 8.55 12.00
N LYS A 365 11.35 7.54 12.45
CA LYS A 365 11.61 6.14 12.08
C LYS A 365 11.55 5.91 10.57
N ILE A 366 10.53 6.43 9.90
CA ILE A 366 10.37 6.30 8.45
C ILE A 366 11.57 6.94 7.73
N ASN A 367 11.94 8.16 8.11
CA ASN A 367 13.04 8.89 7.47
C ASN A 367 14.38 8.18 7.67
N ASN A 368 14.71 7.85 8.93
CA ASN A 368 15.93 7.13 9.27
C ASN A 368 16.03 5.81 8.51
N LEU A 369 14.92 5.08 8.40
CA LEU A 369 14.89 3.80 7.70
C LEU A 369 15.00 3.98 6.19
N LYS A 370 14.32 4.97 5.61
CA LYS A 370 14.38 5.32 4.19
C LYS A 370 15.82 5.63 3.78
N ASP A 371 16.52 6.46 4.54
CA ASP A 371 17.88 6.88 4.23
C ASP A 371 18.85 5.69 4.29
N LYS A 372 18.78 4.88 5.34
CA LYS A 372 19.56 3.63 5.47
C LYS A 372 19.32 2.64 4.33
N VAL A 373 18.05 2.42 3.96
CA VAL A 373 17.70 1.49 2.85
C VAL A 373 18.18 2.06 1.51
N ASN A 374 18.18 3.37 1.34
CA ASN A 374 18.74 4.00 0.14
C ASN A 374 20.26 3.83 0.06
N GLU A 375 20.98 3.96 1.18
CA GLU A 375 22.43 3.68 1.26
C GLU A 375 22.73 2.22 0.87
N ILE A 376 21.99 1.26 1.43
CA ILE A 376 22.05 -0.15 1.06
C ILE A 376 21.81 -0.33 -0.44
N ASN A 377 20.75 0.28 -0.99
CA ASN A 377 20.45 0.18 -2.42
C ASN A 377 21.54 0.81 -3.31
N LEU A 378 22.26 1.84 -2.84
CA LEU A 378 23.40 2.41 -3.55
C LEU A 378 24.61 1.46 -3.56
N GLN A 379 24.82 0.70 -2.49
CA GLN A 379 25.83 -0.36 -2.45
C GLN A 379 25.46 -1.51 -3.39
N LEU A 380 24.22 -1.98 -3.31
CA LEU A 380 23.70 -3.07 -4.15
C LEU A 380 23.73 -2.75 -5.65
N LYS A 381 23.59 -1.48 -6.05
CA LYS A 381 23.75 -1.05 -7.45
C LYS A 381 25.10 -1.38 -8.08
N LYS A 382 26.13 -1.67 -7.27
CA LYS A 382 27.42 -2.18 -7.76
C LYS A 382 27.29 -3.60 -8.32
N ASN A 383 26.27 -4.35 -7.90
CA ASN A 383 25.96 -5.67 -8.42
C ASN A 383 25.11 -5.53 -9.71
N PRO A 384 25.53 -6.10 -10.85
CA PRO A 384 24.80 -6.01 -12.13
C PRO A 384 23.34 -6.50 -12.08
N SER A 385 23.02 -7.36 -11.11
CA SER A 385 21.67 -7.90 -10.92
C SER A 385 20.68 -6.94 -10.24
N PHE A 386 21.16 -5.83 -9.69
CA PHE A 386 20.35 -4.83 -9.01
C PHE A 386 19.87 -3.76 -10.00
N ILE A 387 18.64 -3.92 -10.52
CA ILE A 387 18.02 -3.06 -11.54
C ILE A 387 16.90 -2.20 -10.95
#